data_AF-A0A6C0C1W0-F1
#
_entry.id   AF-A0A6C0C1W0-F1
#
_cell.length_a   1.000
_cell.length_b   1.000
_cell.length_c   1.000
_cell.angle_alpha   90.00
_cell.angle_beta   90.00
_cell.angle_gamma   90.00
#
_symmetry.space_group_name_H-M   'P 1'
#
loop_
_entity.id
_entity.type
_entity.pdbx_description
1 polymer ?
#
loop_
_entity_poly.entity_id
_entity_poly.type
_entity_poly.pdbx_seq_one_letter_code
_entity_poly.pdbx_strand_id
1 'polypeptide(L)'
;MVKLELKTYEECNLWRTMQKELKQHSSYQVKQTYFPHNMDTWREMKNTIERKYRSEIEALQSARKELEEYHAMHEAAETLLLLKKREEYKQFNKARRCQNNTTPVVEKKTVRRSTRIANKK
;
A
#
# COMPACT_ATOMS: atom_id res chain seq x y z
N MET A 1 1.53 -2.74 24.79
CA MET A 1 0.24 -2.99 24.12
C MET A 1 0.22 -2.19 22.82
N VAL A 2 -0.04 -2.85 21.69
CA VAL A 2 -0.16 -2.18 20.38
C VAL A 2 -1.41 -1.30 20.38
N LYS A 3 -1.28 -0.08 19.87
CA LYS A 3 -2.41 0.84 19.72
C LYS A 3 -3.29 0.33 18.57
N LEU A 4 -4.53 -0.03 18.87
CA LEU A 4 -5.50 -0.48 17.85
C LEU A 4 -5.94 0.71 17.00
N GLU A 5 -5.66 0.66 15.71
CA GLU A 5 -6.15 1.64 14.73
C GLU A 5 -7.41 1.12 14.06
N LEU A 6 -8.58 1.61 14.49
CA LEU A 6 -9.86 1.25 13.89
C LEU A 6 -10.10 2.13 12.66
N LYS A 7 -9.81 1.59 11.47
CA LYS A 7 -9.95 2.27 10.17
C LYS A 7 -11.09 1.71 9.34
N THR A 8 -11.35 0.41 9.41
CA THR A 8 -12.42 -0.22 8.62
C THR A 8 -13.75 -0.24 9.37
N TYR A 9 -14.84 -0.35 8.61
CA TYR A 9 -16.18 -0.52 9.17
C TYR A 9 -16.27 -1.80 10.02
N GLU A 10 -15.63 -2.87 9.57
CA GLU A 10 -15.61 -4.17 10.25
C GLU A 10 -14.89 -4.10 11.61
N GLU A 11 -13.70 -3.48 11.67
CA GLU A 11 -12.96 -3.25 12.91
C GLU A 11 -13.79 -2.41 13.89
N CYS A 12 -14.44 -1.35 13.40
CA CYS A 12 -15.33 -0.51 14.19
C CYS A 12 -16.54 -1.29 14.72
N ASN A 13 -17.12 -2.19 13.92
CA ASN A 13 -18.26 -3.00 14.30
C ASN A 13 -17.87 -4.04 15.37
N LEU A 14 -16.72 -4.71 15.20
CA LEU A 14 -16.17 -5.61 16.21
C LEU A 14 -15.91 -4.88 17.53
N TRP A 15 -15.31 -3.68 17.47
CA TRP A 15 -15.11 -2.86 18.66
C TRP A 15 -16.42 -2.50 19.37
N ARG A 16 -17.44 -2.07 18.63
CA ARG A 16 -18.77 -1.77 19.20
C ARG A 16 -19.41 -3.01 19.83
N THR A 17 -19.26 -4.16 19.19
CA THR A 17 -19.77 -5.44 19.68
C THR A 17 -19.08 -5.84 20.98
N MET A 18 -17.75 -5.75 21.03
CA MET A 18 -16.96 -5.95 22.24
C MET A 18 -17.43 -5.04 23.38
N GLN A 19 -17.60 -3.74 23.12
CA GLN A 19 -18.08 -2.80 24.14
C GLN A 19 -19.48 -3.15 24.64
N LYS A 20 -20.38 -3.61 23.77
CA LYS A 20 -21.72 -4.07 24.14
C LYS A 20 -21.67 -5.31 25.03
N GLU A 21 -20.83 -6.29 24.70
CA GLU A 21 -20.65 -7.50 25.52
C GLU A 21 -20.02 -7.17 26.87
N LEU A 22 -19.00 -6.32 26.91
CA LEU A 22 -18.39 -5.87 28.17
C LEU A 22 -19.38 -5.11 29.05
N LYS A 23 -20.25 -4.29 28.45
CA LYS A 23 -21.33 -3.61 29.17
C LYS A 23 -22.33 -4.61 29.76
N GLN A 24 -22.68 -5.66 29.01
CA GLN A 24 -23.57 -6.70 29.50
C GLN A 24 -22.92 -7.51 30.63
N HIS A 25 -21.66 -7.91 30.48
CA HIS A 25 -20.89 -8.64 31.48
C HIS A 25 -20.67 -7.84 32.78
N SER A 26 -20.51 -6.52 32.63
CA SER A 26 -20.37 -5.59 33.76
C SER A 26 -21.70 -5.21 34.42
N SER A 27 -22.83 -5.65 33.87
CA SER A 27 -24.13 -5.41 34.49
C SER A 27 -24.18 -6.02 35.90
N TYR A 28 -24.87 -5.33 36.80
CA TYR A 28 -24.99 -5.76 38.19
C TYR A 28 -25.62 -7.14 38.31
N GLN A 29 -26.63 -7.43 37.48
CA GLN A 29 -27.32 -8.71 37.48
C GLN A 29 -26.37 -9.87 37.13
N VAL A 30 -25.51 -9.70 36.13
CA VAL A 30 -24.49 -10.71 35.80
C VAL A 30 -23.46 -10.80 36.92
N LYS A 31 -22.95 -9.69 37.43
CA LYS A 31 -21.95 -9.70 38.51
C LYS A 31 -22.44 -10.39 39.78
N GLN A 32 -23.73 -10.26 40.11
CA GLN A 32 -24.34 -10.88 41.29
C GLN A 32 -24.30 -12.42 41.24
N THR A 33 -24.34 -13.06 40.08
CA THR A 33 -24.26 -14.52 39.99
C THR A 33 -22.88 -15.08 40.35
N TYR A 34 -21.86 -14.22 40.38
CA TYR A 34 -20.48 -14.58 40.73
C TYR A 34 -20.08 -14.11 42.12
N PHE A 35 -20.78 -13.11 42.66
CA PHE A 35 -20.44 -12.55 43.97
C PHE A 35 -20.89 -13.48 45.10
N PRO A 36 -20.12 -13.60 46.22
CA PRO A 36 -18.76 -13.10 46.41
C PRO A 36 -17.67 -14.09 45.96
N HIS A 37 -17.99 -15.38 45.86
CA HIS A 37 -17.00 -16.45 45.83
C HIS A 37 -16.32 -16.67 44.47
N ASN A 38 -17.01 -16.34 43.36
CA ASN A 38 -16.56 -16.60 41.99
C ASN A 38 -16.12 -15.31 41.26
N MET A 39 -15.66 -14.29 41.99
CA MET A 39 -15.26 -13.01 41.39
C MET A 39 -14.05 -13.13 40.44
N ASP A 40 -13.20 -14.14 40.62
CA ASP A 40 -12.03 -14.34 39.75
C ASP A 40 -12.43 -14.88 38.38
N THR A 41 -13.39 -15.82 38.33
CA THR A 41 -13.94 -16.30 37.05
C THR A 41 -14.67 -15.18 36.31
N TRP A 42 -15.36 -14.29 37.04
CA TRP A 42 -15.96 -13.09 36.45
C TRP A 42 -14.91 -12.16 35.82
N ARG A 43 -13.75 -11.96 36.47
CA ARG A 43 -12.63 -11.17 35.89
C ARG A 43 -12.02 -11.86 34.68
N GLU A 44 -11.84 -13.18 34.75
CA GLU A 44 -11.27 -13.96 33.66
C GLU A 44 -12.17 -13.94 32.43
N MET A 45 -13.48 -14.05 32.60
CA MET A 45 -14.44 -13.92 31.49
C MET A 45 -14.33 -12.55 30.81
N LYS A 46 -14.18 -11.46 31.57
CA LYS A 46 -13.96 -10.12 31.00
C LYS A 46 -12.70 -10.11 30.13
N ASN A 47 -11.59 -10.65 30.65
CA ASN A 47 -10.33 -10.72 29.91
C ASN A 47 -10.44 -11.58 28.65
N THR A 48 -11.19 -12.67 28.70
CA THR A 48 -11.45 -13.55 27.56
C THR A 48 -12.25 -12.83 26.47
N ILE A 49 -13.29 -12.08 26.84
CA ILE A 49 -14.04 -11.23 25.91
C ILE A 49 -13.09 -10.23 25.25
N GLU A 50 -12.31 -9.47 26.03
CA GLU A 50 -11.37 -8.49 25.47
C GLU A 50 -10.34 -9.16 24.56
N ARG A 51 -9.76 -10.29 24.95
CA ARG A 51 -8.74 -11.00 24.17
C ARG A 51 -9.28 -11.48 22.83
N LYS A 52 -10.49 -12.05 22.81
CA LYS A 52 -11.12 -12.55 21.58
C LYS A 52 -11.27 -11.43 20.55
N TYR A 53 -11.95 -10.34 20.91
CA TYR A 53 -12.20 -9.25 19.98
C TYR A 53 -10.93 -8.50 19.58
N ARG A 54 -9.99 -8.31 20.51
CA ARG A 54 -8.70 -7.69 20.17
C ARG A 54 -7.92 -8.54 19.18
N SER A 55 -7.87 -9.85 19.37
CA SER A 55 -7.20 -10.77 18.45
C SER A 55 -7.83 -10.74 17.05
N GLU A 56 -9.16 -10.67 16.95
CA GLU A 56 -9.86 -10.56 15.67
C GLU A 56 -9.54 -9.24 14.95
N ILE A 57 -9.53 -8.12 15.69
CA ILE A 57 -9.16 -6.81 15.13
C ILE A 57 -7.69 -6.78 14.69
N GLU A 58 -6.78 -7.37 15.47
CA GLU A 58 -5.36 -7.46 15.12
C GLU A 58 -5.13 -8.30 13.85
N ALA A 59 -5.90 -9.38 13.67
CA ALA A 59 -5.84 -10.19 12.46
C ALA A 59 -6.28 -9.39 11.22
N LEU A 60 -7.38 -8.63 11.31
CA LEU A 60 -7.84 -7.76 10.22
C LEU A 60 -6.82 -6.67 9.87
N GLN A 61 -6.22 -6.05 10.90
CA GLN A 61 -5.19 -5.02 10.69
C GLN A 61 -3.94 -5.60 10.03
N SER A 62 -3.55 -6.83 10.40
CA SER A 62 -2.39 -7.52 9.83
C SER A 62 -2.64 -7.88 8.37
N ALA A 63 -3.80 -8.47 8.06
CA ALA A 63 -4.20 -8.79 6.68
C ALA A 63 -4.25 -7.55 5.78
N ARG A 64 -4.73 -6.41 6.29
CA ARG A 64 -4.72 -5.15 5.55
C ARG A 64 -3.29 -4.69 5.24
N LYS A 65 -2.39 -4.71 6.21
CA LYS A 65 -0.99 -4.31 6.01
C LYS A 65 -0.29 -5.20 5.00
N GLU A 66 -0.49 -6.51 5.08
CA GLU A 66 0.06 -7.46 4.12
C GLU A 66 -0.43 -7.18 2.70
N LEU A 67 -1.72 -6.87 2.53
CA LEU A 67 -2.28 -6.52 1.23
C LEU A 67 -1.71 -5.19 0.70
N GLU A 68 -1.59 -4.18 1.55
CA GLU A 68 -0.98 -2.88 1.20
C GLU A 68 0.48 -3.05 0.77
N GLU A 69 1.26 -3.85 1.50
CA GLU A 69 2.66 -4.17 1.18
C GLU A 69 2.77 -4.94 -0.14
N TYR A 70 1.89 -5.92 -0.37
CA TYR A 70 1.83 -6.67 -1.62
C TYR A 70 1.57 -5.76 -2.83
N HIS A 71 0.58 -4.87 -2.74
CA HIS A 71 0.27 -3.92 -3.80
C HIS A 71 1.44 -2.95 -4.06
N ALA A 72 2.04 -2.39 -3.01
CA ALA A 72 3.18 -1.51 -3.13
C ALA A 72 4.39 -2.20 -3.81
N MET A 73 4.65 -3.46 -3.46
CA MET A 73 5.71 -4.25 -4.08
C MET A 73 5.42 -4.53 -5.56
N HIS A 74 4.17 -4.87 -5.89
CA HIS A 74 3.75 -5.12 -7.26
C HIS A 74 3.91 -3.88 -8.15
N GLU A 75 3.43 -2.72 -7.70
CA GLU A 75 3.58 -1.45 -8.41
C GLU A 75 5.05 -1.06 -8.59
N ALA A 76 5.89 -1.27 -7.56
CA ALA A 76 7.33 -1.05 -7.67
C ALA A 76 7.99 -1.97 -8.72
N ALA A 77 7.58 -3.23 -8.78
CA ALA A 77 8.09 -4.18 -9.79
C ALA A 77 7.70 -3.77 -11.22
N GLU A 78 6.44 -3.36 -11.43
CA GLU A 78 5.94 -2.90 -12.73
C GLU A 78 6.67 -1.64 -13.21
N THR A 79 6.86 -0.67 -12.31
CA THR A 79 7.57 0.58 -12.63
C THR A 79 9.03 0.32 -12.97
N LEU A 80 9.72 -0.56 -12.25
CA LEU A 80 11.09 -0.98 -12.57
C LEU A 80 11.17 -1.66 -13.95
N LEU A 81 10.19 -2.50 -14.29
CA LEU A 81 10.13 -3.16 -15.60
C LEU A 81 9.96 -2.14 -16.74
N LEU A 82 9.11 -1.13 -16.56
CA LEU A 82 8.94 -0.04 -17.53
C LEU A 82 10.21 0.79 -17.70
N LEU A 83 10.92 1.10 -16.60
CA LEU A 83 12.18 1.82 -16.65
C LEU A 83 13.25 1.03 -17.41
N LYS A 84 13.36 -0.27 -17.15
CA LYS A 84 14.28 -1.16 -17.86
C LYS A 84 14.00 -1.17 -19.37
N LYS A 85 12.74 -1.38 -19.76
CA LYS A 85 12.33 -1.31 -21.19
C LYS A 85 12.71 0.03 -21.81
N ARG A 86 12.48 1.15 -21.10
CA ARG A 86 12.83 2.49 -21.57
C ARG A 86 14.34 2.64 -21.79
N GLU A 87 15.17 2.09 -20.91
CA GLU A 87 16.63 2.08 -21.07
C GLU A 87 17.07 1.27 -22.27
N GLU A 88 16.53 0.07 -22.44
CA GLU A 88 16.78 -0.79 -23.61
C GLU A 88 16.44 -0.05 -24.93
N TYR A 89 15.29 0.62 -24.99
CA TYR A 89 14.93 1.46 -26.15
C TYR A 89 15.91 2.61 -26.40
N LYS A 90 16.39 3.29 -25.35
CA LYS A 90 17.40 4.35 -25.48
C LYS A 90 18.72 3.79 -26.02
N GLN A 91 19.16 2.64 -25.51
CA GLN A 91 20.38 1.97 -25.96
C GLN A 91 20.26 1.53 -27.42
N PHE A 92 19.15 0.89 -27.80
CA PHE A 92 18.87 0.50 -29.18
C PHE A 92 18.90 1.70 -30.14
N ASN A 93 18.23 2.79 -29.79
CA ASN A 93 18.22 4.01 -30.60
C ASN A 93 19.60 4.65 -30.71
N LYS A 94 20.41 4.62 -29.65
CA LYS A 94 21.80 5.10 -29.66
C LYS A 94 22.65 4.25 -30.60
N ALA A 95 22.58 2.92 -30.50
CA ALA A 95 23.30 2.00 -31.39
C ALA A 95 22.95 2.22 -32.87
N ARG A 96 21.66 2.40 -33.18
CA ARG A 96 21.19 2.68 -34.55
C ARG A 96 21.73 3.99 -35.12
N ARG A 97 21.85 5.04 -34.29
CA ARG A 97 22.45 6.31 -34.70
C ARG A 97 23.95 6.17 -34.99
N CYS A 98 24.68 5.37 -34.22
CA CYS A 98 26.11 5.16 -34.46
C CYS A 98 26.38 4.40 -35.76
N GLN A 99 25.51 3.47 -36.17
CA GLN A 99 25.66 2.73 -37.44
C GLN A 99 25.40 3.60 -38.68
N ASN A 100 24.49 4.58 -38.57
CA ASN A 100 24.14 5.45 -39.70
C ASN A 100 25.12 6.60 -39.94
N ASN A 101 26.06 6.85 -39.03
CA ASN A 101 27.12 7.88 -39.19
C ASN A 101 28.43 7.31 -39.79
N THR A 102 28.48 6.01 -40.11
CA THR A 102 29.68 5.34 -40.64
C THR A 102 29.71 5.31 -42.18
N THR A 103 28.68 5.82 -42.86
CA THR A 103 28.78 6.13 -44.29
C THR A 103 29.33 7.55 -44.45
N PRO A 104 30.37 7.76 -45.28
CA PRO A 104 30.86 9.10 -45.58
C PRO A 104 29.72 9.90 -46.19
N VAL A 105 29.26 10.90 -45.45
CA VAL A 105 28.28 11.87 -45.92
C VAL A 105 28.92 12.62 -47.07
N VAL A 106 28.55 12.27 -48.30
CA VAL A 106 28.76 13.14 -49.46
C VAL A 106 28.16 14.49 -49.08
N GLU A 107 29.01 15.50 -48.93
CA GLU A 107 28.66 16.85 -48.48
C GLU A 107 27.62 17.48 -49.42
N LYS A 108 26.34 17.22 -49.17
CA LYS A 108 25.28 18.06 -49.71
C LYS A 108 25.26 19.32 -48.86
N LYS A 109 25.95 20.36 -49.34
CA LYS A 109 25.91 21.73 -48.79
C LYS A 109 24.46 22.12 -48.52
N THR A 110 24.04 21.98 -47.26
CA THR A 110 22.72 22.43 -46.83
C THR A 110 22.79 23.94 -46.70
N VAL A 111 22.32 24.60 -47.76
CA VAL A 111 22.19 26.06 -47.82
C VAL A 111 21.34 26.51 -46.62
N ARG A 112 21.96 27.26 -45.69
CA ARG A 112 21.30 27.81 -44.50
C ARG A 112 20.12 28.68 -44.91
N ARG A 113 19.00 28.59 -44.19
CA ARG A 113 17.77 29.35 -44.52
C ARG A 113 18.00 30.87 -44.62
N SER A 114 18.97 31.40 -43.87
CA SER A 114 19.39 32.81 -43.91
C SER A 114 19.98 33.24 -45.25
N THR A 115 20.67 32.36 -45.98
CA THR A 115 21.25 32.69 -47.29
C THR A 115 20.22 32.68 -48.41
N ARG A 116 19.03 32.09 -48.21
CA ARG A 116 17.92 32.14 -49.18
C ARG A 116 17.18 33.48 -49.20
N ILE A 117 17.20 34.22 -48.09
CA ILE A 117 16.53 35.51 -47.97
C ILE A 117 17.42 36.62 -48.55
N ALA A 118 18.74 36.50 -48.41
CA ALA A 118 19.70 37.48 -48.89
C ALA A 118 19.78 37.58 -50.44
N ASN A 119 19.46 36.51 -51.17
CA ASN A 119 19.52 36.48 -52.64
C ASN A 119 18.21 36.88 -53.34
N LYS A 120 17.24 37.44 -52.62
CA LYS A 120 16.06 38.10 -53.22
C LYS A 120 16.36 39.59 -53.38
N LYS A 121 17.12 39.97 -54.41
CA LYS A 121 17.16 41.33 -54.96
C LYS A 121 17.21 41.22 -56.48
#